data_AF-A0A5M3N6T3-F1
#
_entry.id   AF-A0A5M3N6T3-F1
#
_cell.length_a   1.000
_cell.length_b   1.000
_cell.length_c   1.000
_cell.angle_alpha   90.00
_cell.angle_beta   90.00
_cell.angle_gamma   90.00
#
_symmetry.space_group_name_H-M   'P 1'
#
loop_
_entity.id
_entity.type
_entity.pdbx_description
1 polymer ?
#
loop_
_entity_poly.entity_id
_entity_poly.type
_entity_poly.pdbx_seq_one_letter_code
_entity_poly.pdbx_strand_id
1 'polypeptide(L)'
;MAEQPPYYILYAHSSLQATSNPSSTALSHPVIEYRFADDSPRSLLPRHPDEHVIVLQYDTSATINPTLHSTSSVLAATAVKCVAARGAGADDEIAKNENMYILDLTSPSDDS
;
A
#
# COMPACT_ATOMS: atom_id res chain seq x y z
N MET A 1 -5.53 -21.70 9.52
CA MET A 1 -5.46 -20.56 10.44
C MET A 1 -5.63 -19.32 9.59
N ALA A 2 -6.55 -18.41 9.96
CA ALA A 2 -6.74 -17.17 9.21
C ALA A 2 -5.49 -16.29 9.38
N GLU A 3 -5.01 -15.73 8.28
CA GLU A 3 -3.82 -14.89 8.26
C GLU A 3 -4.16 -13.50 8.83
N GLN A 4 -3.23 -12.88 9.56
CA GLN A 4 -3.48 -11.62 10.27
C GLN A 4 -3.39 -10.42 9.31
N PRO A 5 -4.17 -9.35 9.53
CA PRO A 5 -4.16 -8.21 8.63
C PRO A 5 -2.75 -7.56 8.54
N PRO A 6 -2.42 -6.96 7.39
CA PRO A 6 -1.12 -6.32 7.16
C PRO A 6 -0.94 -5.16 8.14
N TYR A 7 0.09 -5.19 8.99
CA TYR A 7 0.36 -4.13 9.98
C TYR A 7 1.44 -3.14 9.50
N TYR A 8 2.32 -3.58 8.61
CA TYR A 8 3.41 -2.77 8.07
C TYR A 8 3.22 -2.60 6.58
N ILE A 9 2.90 -1.37 6.17
CA ILE A 9 2.76 -0.99 4.77
C ILE A 9 3.76 0.12 4.47
N LEU A 10 4.53 -0.07 3.41
CA LEU A 10 5.39 0.94 2.83
C LEU A 10 4.88 1.30 1.44
N TYR A 11 4.88 2.59 1.16
CA TYR A 11 4.58 3.11 -0.16
C TYR A 11 5.87 3.55 -0.85
N ALA A 12 6.13 2.98 -2.04
CA ALA A 12 7.20 3.36 -2.94
C ALA A 12 6.64 4.09 -4.16
N HIS A 13 6.95 5.39 -4.26
CA HIS A 13 6.62 6.19 -5.44
C HIS A 13 7.84 6.29 -6.36
N SER A 14 7.64 6.02 -7.66
CA SER A 14 8.64 6.30 -8.69
C SER A 14 8.06 7.22 -9.76
N SER A 15 8.65 8.42 -9.91
CA SER A 15 8.38 9.30 -11.04
C SER A 15 9.28 8.90 -12.21
N LEU A 16 8.72 8.55 -13.36
CA LEU A 16 9.46 8.20 -14.59
C LEU A 16 10.18 9.40 -15.26
N GLN A 17 10.63 10.40 -14.49
CA GLN A 17 11.50 11.45 -15.04
C GLN A 17 12.87 10.86 -15.36
N ALA A 18 13.10 10.62 -16.66
CA ALA A 18 14.38 10.27 -17.23
C ALA A 18 15.35 11.46 -17.17
N THR A 19 15.83 11.82 -15.98
CA THR A 19 16.94 12.77 -15.81
C THR A 19 18.12 12.05 -15.18
N SER A 20 18.82 11.22 -15.96
CA SER A 20 20.18 10.63 -15.77
C SER A 20 20.61 10.06 -14.39
N ASN A 21 19.77 10.12 -13.38
CA ASN A 21 19.94 9.60 -12.02
C ASN A 21 18.60 8.94 -11.68
N PRO A 22 18.55 7.63 -11.38
CA PRO A 22 17.34 7.01 -10.88
C PRO A 22 17.05 7.61 -9.50
N SER A 23 16.26 8.69 -9.49
CA SER A 23 15.93 9.45 -8.29
C SER A 23 15.14 8.54 -7.35
N SER A 24 15.84 8.08 -6.31
CA SER A 24 15.36 7.60 -5.02
C SER A 24 13.89 7.14 -4.99
N THR A 25 13.65 5.83 -4.92
CA THR A 25 12.38 5.30 -4.42
C THR A 25 12.20 5.80 -2.99
N ALA A 26 11.45 6.88 -2.82
CA ALA A 26 11.16 7.43 -1.51
C ALA A 26 10.17 6.48 -0.81
N LEU A 27 10.67 5.67 0.12
CA LEU A 27 9.83 4.86 1.00
C LEU A 27 9.25 5.76 2.08
N SER A 28 7.92 5.80 2.17
CA SER A 28 7.21 6.57 3.19
C SER A 28 6.12 5.71 3.85
N HIS A 29 5.73 6.10 5.07
CA HIS A 29 4.62 5.49 5.78
C HIS A 29 3.32 6.24 5.45
N PRO A 30 2.36 5.59 4.80
CA PRO A 30 1.04 6.17 4.62
C PRO A 30 0.26 6.16 5.94
N VAL A 31 -0.81 6.94 6.00
CA VAL A 31 -1.86 6.72 7.00
C VAL A 31 -2.56 5.40 6.64
N ILE A 32 -2.59 4.45 7.56
CA ILE A 32 -3.22 3.14 7.36
C ILE A 32 -4.59 3.17 8.02
N GLU A 33 -5.64 2.93 7.24
CA GLU A 33 -7.01 2.76 7.74
C GLU A 33 -7.52 1.36 7.37
N TYR A 34 -7.98 0.62 8.36
CA TYR A 34 -8.61 -0.69 8.14
C TYR A 34 -10.12 -0.51 8.01
N ARG A 35 -10.69 -1.08 6.95
CA ARG A 35 -12.13 -1.09 6.70
C ARG A 35 -12.59 -2.52 6.49
N PHE A 36 -13.74 -2.85 7.06
CA PHE A 36 -14.36 -4.17 6.90
C PHE A 36 -15.35 -4.15 5.73
N ALA A 37 -15.80 -5.33 5.26
CA ALA A 37 -16.66 -5.45 4.09
C ALA A 37 -18.05 -4.77 4.27
N ASP A 38 -18.44 -4.58 5.52
CA ASP A 38 -19.67 -3.94 5.98
C ASP A 38 -19.55 -2.42 6.17
N ASP A 39 -18.35 -1.85 6.03
CA ASP A 39 -18.17 -0.40 6.02
C ASP A 39 -18.69 0.25 4.73
N SER A 40 -19.14 1.51 4.83
CA SER A 40 -19.61 2.25 3.66
C SER A 40 -18.47 2.54 2.66
N PRO A 41 -18.64 2.26 1.35
CA PRO A 41 -17.59 2.50 0.35
C PRO A 41 -17.31 4.00 0.14
N ARG A 42 -18.20 4.89 0.60
CA ARG A 42 -18.02 6.35 0.50
C ARG A 42 -16.83 6.85 1.32
N SER A 43 -16.38 6.12 2.33
CA SER A 43 -15.17 6.50 3.08
C SER A 43 -13.88 6.24 2.33
N LEU A 44 -13.92 5.45 1.24
CA LEU A 44 -12.74 5.18 0.41
C LEU A 44 -12.52 6.28 -0.63
N LEU A 45 -13.37 7.30 -0.66
CA LEU A 45 -13.23 8.42 -1.56
C LEU A 45 -12.30 9.47 -0.93
N PRO A 46 -11.37 10.04 -1.71
CA PRO A 46 -10.58 11.19 -1.28
C PRO A 46 -11.48 12.30 -0.75
N ARG A 47 -11.15 12.86 0.41
CA ARG A 47 -11.86 13.99 1.02
C ARG A 47 -11.30 15.31 0.51
N HIS A 48 -10.05 15.30 0.06
CA HIS A 48 -9.35 16.44 -0.53
C HIS A 48 -8.77 16.10 -1.91
N PRO A 49 -8.63 17.09 -2.81
CA PRO A 49 -8.07 16.86 -4.16
C PRO A 49 -6.60 16.39 -4.12
N ASP A 50 -5.86 16.75 -3.07
CA ASP A 50 -4.46 16.37 -2.88
C ASP A 50 -4.32 15.03 -2.14
N GLU A 51 -5.44 14.36 -1.82
CA GLU A 51 -5.45 13.07 -1.14
C GLU A 51 -5.45 11.93 -2.17
N HIS A 52 -4.58 10.96 -1.93
CA HIS A 52 -4.47 9.77 -2.77
C HIS A 52 -4.83 8.54 -1.96
N VAL A 53 -5.99 7.96 -2.26
CA VAL A 53 -6.44 6.74 -1.59
C VAL A 53 -5.99 5.53 -2.40
N ILE A 54 -5.27 4.64 -1.72
CA ILE A 54 -4.77 3.38 -2.26
C ILE A 54 -5.39 2.26 -1.42
N VAL A 55 -6.08 1.34 -2.09
CA VAL A 55 -6.83 0.26 -1.46
C VAL A 55 -6.06 -1.04 -1.65
N LEU A 56 -5.59 -1.61 -0.54
CA LEU A 56 -5.08 -2.97 -0.49
C LEU A 56 -6.21 -3.89 -0.05
N GLN A 57 -6.75 -4.69 -0.96
CA GLN A 57 -7.77 -5.67 -0.62
C GLN A 57 -7.09 -6.91 -0.05
N TYR A 58 -7.39 -7.19 1.21
CA TYR A 58 -6.84 -8.31 1.95
C TYR A 58 -7.98 -9.25 2.34
N ASP A 59 -7.97 -10.47 1.82
CA ASP A 59 -8.93 -11.51 2.17
C ASP A 59 -8.24 -12.58 3.03
N THR A 60 -8.60 -12.61 4.31
CA THR A 60 -8.07 -13.58 5.30
C THR A 60 -8.40 -15.05 4.98
N SER A 61 -9.36 -15.29 4.08
CA SER A 61 -9.80 -16.63 3.66
C SER A 61 -9.17 -17.08 2.35
N ALA A 62 -8.60 -16.16 1.58
CA ALA A 62 -7.95 -16.44 0.32
C ALA A 62 -6.48 -16.78 0.54
N THR A 63 -5.98 -17.80 -0.16
CA THR A 63 -4.53 -18.09 -0.29
C THR A 63 -3.84 -17.20 -1.34
N ILE A 64 -4.56 -16.20 -1.85
CA ILE A 64 -4.13 -15.35 -2.96
C ILE A 64 -3.45 -14.12 -2.37
N ASN A 65 -2.38 -13.65 -3.00
CA ASN A 65 -1.75 -12.39 -2.64
C ASN A 65 -2.77 -11.25 -2.67
N PRO A 66 -2.68 -10.28 -1.74
CA PRO A 66 -3.61 -9.16 -1.71
C PRO A 66 -3.55 -8.38 -3.02
N THR A 67 -4.70 -7.81 -3.43
CA THR A 67 -4.77 -7.00 -4.64
C THR A 67 -4.64 -5.52 -4.30
N LEU A 68 -4.03 -4.76 -5.19
CA LEU A 68 -3.77 -3.35 -5.01
C LEU A 68 -4.55 -2.53 -6.04
N HIS A 69 -5.33 -1.57 -5.56
CA HIS A 69 -6.10 -0.65 -6.38
C HIS A 69 -5.81 0.79 -5.99
N SER A 70 -5.54 1.64 -6.97
CA SER A 70 -5.48 3.09 -6.77
C SER A 70 -6.80 3.71 -7.16
N THR A 71 -7.33 4.62 -6.34
CA THR A 71 -8.45 5.49 -6.73
C THR A 71 -7.98 6.89 -7.14
N SER A 72 -6.68 7.12 -7.17
CA SER A 72 -6.08 8.39 -7.58
C SER A 72 -6.08 8.51 -9.11
N SER A 73 -6.29 9.74 -9.61
CA SER A 73 -6.14 10.06 -11.04
C SER A 73 -4.69 10.24 -11.47
N VAL A 74 -3.77 10.47 -10.52
CA VAL A 74 -2.36 10.80 -10.77
C VAL A 74 -1.39 9.74 -10.27
N LEU A 75 -1.87 8.71 -9.58
CA LEU A 75 -1.06 7.58 -9.13
C LEU A 75 -1.71 6.28 -9.59
N ALA A 76 -0.95 5.44 -10.28
CA ALA A 76 -1.36 4.11 -10.69
C ALA A 76 -0.62 3.06 -9.84
N ALA A 77 -1.36 2.07 -9.35
CA ALA A 77 -0.79 0.91 -8.68
C ALA A 77 -0.18 -0.06 -9.69
N THR A 78 1.08 -0.44 -9.48
CA THR A 78 1.82 -1.31 -10.40
C THR A 78 2.13 -2.68 -9.81
N ALA A 79 2.52 -2.74 -8.53
CA ALA A 79 2.82 -3.99 -7.88
C ALA A 79 2.61 -3.91 -6.37
N VAL A 80 2.40 -5.08 -5.77
CA VAL A 80 2.47 -5.30 -4.33
C VAL A 80 3.45 -6.43 -4.07
N LYS A 81 4.36 -6.23 -3.12
CA LYS A 81 5.35 -7.21 -2.70
C LYS A 81 5.17 -7.48 -1.22
N CYS A 82 5.17 -8.75 -0.84
CA CYS A 82 5.18 -9.19 0.54
C CYS A 82 6.59 -9.63 0.91
N VAL A 83 7.17 -9.05 1.95
CA VAL A 83 8.51 -9.39 2.47
C VAL A 83 8.45 -9.63 3.97
N ALA A 84 9.37 -10.42 4.52
CA ALA A 84 9.45 -10.61 5.96
C ALA A 84 9.92 -9.32 6.66
N ALA A 85 9.13 -8.82 7.60
CA ALA A 85 9.43 -7.68 8.46
C ALA A 85 10.37 -8.11 9.61
N ARG A 86 11.65 -8.33 9.30
CA ARG A 86 12.67 -8.70 10.30
C ARG A 86 12.70 -7.67 11.44
N GLY A 87 12.30 -8.10 12.64
CA GLY A 87 12.30 -7.28 13.86
C GLY A 87 10.91 -6.83 14.35
N ALA A 88 9.84 -7.07 13.58
CA ALA A 88 8.48 -6.64 13.94
C ALA A 88 7.76 -7.53 14.98
N GLY A 89 8.25 -8.76 15.22
CA GLY A 89 7.63 -9.74 16.12
C GLY A 89 8.39 -9.99 17.43
N ALA A 90 9.43 -9.21 17.74
CA ALA A 90 10.35 -9.54 18.84
C ALA A 90 9.89 -9.08 20.23
N ASP A 91 8.90 -8.18 20.33
CA ASP A 91 8.58 -7.47 21.59
C ASP A 91 7.08 -7.39 21.92
N ASP A 92 6.19 -7.93 21.08
CA ASP A 92 4.74 -7.80 21.29
C ASP A 92 4.09 -9.09 21.81
N GLU A 93 3.35 -8.97 22.92
CA GLU A 93 2.53 -10.01 23.56
C GLU A 93 1.39 -10.52 22.65
N ILE A 94 1.13 -9.81 21.56
CA ILE A 94 0.13 -10.13 20.54
C ILE A 94 0.90 -10.48 19.27
N ALA A 95 0.76 -11.73 18.81
CA ALA A 95 1.24 -12.12 17.48
C ALA A 95 0.67 -11.13 16.46
N LYS A 96 1.52 -10.33 15.82
CA LYS A 96 1.18 -9.44 14.70
C LYS A 96 1.68 -10.08 13.41
N ASN A 97 1.13 -9.66 12.28
CA ASN A 97 1.61 -10.10 10.99
C ASN A 97 3.10 -9.69 10.84
N GLU A 98 3.99 -10.68 10.75
CA GLU A 98 5.44 -10.49 10.58
C GLU A 98 5.82 -10.12 9.13
N ASN A 99 4.83 -9.90 8.26
CA ASN A 99 5.04 -9.47 6.89
C ASN A 99 4.93 -7.95 6.75
N MET A 100 5.75 -7.43 5.85
CA MET A 100 5.73 -6.06 5.37
C MET A 100 5.28 -6.06 3.91
N TYR A 101 4.34 -5.17 3.60
CA TYR A 101 3.81 -5.02 2.25
C TYR A 101 4.37 -3.74 1.64
N ILE A 102 5.05 -3.88 0.50
CA ILE A 102 5.61 -2.75 -0.26
C ILE A 102 4.72 -2.53 -1.49
N LEU A 103 4.17 -1.33 -1.60
CA LEU A 103 3.27 -0.91 -2.68
C LEU A 103 4.05 -0.06 -3.67
N ASP A 104 4.19 -0.54 -4.90
CA ASP A 104 4.85 0.20 -5.98
C ASP A 104 3.79 0.99 -6.77
N LEU A 105 3.88 2.32 -6.75
CA LEU A 105 3.02 3.18 -7.57
C LEU A 105 3.84 4.07 -8.52
N THR A 106 3.22 4.44 -9.63
CA THR A 106 3.80 5.32 -10.65
C THR A 106 2.82 6.44 -11.00
N SER A 107 3.33 7.64 -11.22
CA SER A 107 2.53 8.73 -11.80
C SER A 107 2.67 8.77 -13.33
N PRO A 108 1.59 8.99 -14.10
CA PRO A 108 1.74 9.36 -15.50
C PRO A 108 2.47 10.71 -15.55
N SER A 109 3.60 10.78 -16.23
CA SER A 109 4.28 12.04 -16.49
C SER A 109 3.36 12.92 -17.36
N ASP A 110 3.20 14.18 -16.96
CA ASP A 110 2.63 15.23 -17.80
C ASP A 110 3.62 15.49 -18.95
N ASP A 111 3.50 14.71 -20.03
CA ASP A 111 4.17 14.97 -21.30
C ASP A 111 3.33 16.04 -22.02
N SER A 112 3.56 17.31 -21.66
CA SER A 112 2.98 18.50 -22.30
C SER A 112 3.97 19.11 -23.30
#